data_AF-A0A529X6G9-F1
#
_entry.id   AF-A0A529X6G9-F1
#
_cell.length_a   1.000
_cell.length_b   1.000
_cell.length_c   1.000
_cell.angle_alpha   90.00
_cell.angle_beta   90.00
_cell.angle_gamma   90.00
#
_symmetry.space_group_name_H-M   'P 1'
#
loop_
_entity.id
_entity.type
_entity.pdbx_description
1 polymer ?
#
loop_
_entity_poly.entity_id
_entity_poly.type
_entity_poly.pdbx_seq_one_letter_code
_entity_poly.pdbx_strand_id
1 'polypeptide(L)'
;NIDDPAPWKALFARERPDIEFRIWPDMGDPQDITHALIWRIPNGVLASLKNLKAIFSLGAGIDQIIVDPEFPKDIPLFRLVDAGLREQMTEYALYGVLHWH
;
A
#
# COMPACT_ATOMS: atom_id res chain seq x y z
N ASN A 1 -1.97 -12.88 9.84
CA ASN A 1 -1.04 -12.67 8.72
C ASN A 1 -1.20 -11.22 8.30
N ILE A 2 -0.14 -10.40 8.35
CA ILE A 2 -0.26 -8.95 8.07
C ILE A 2 -0.56 -8.66 6.59
N ASP A 3 -0.27 -9.62 5.72
CA ASP A 3 -0.47 -9.54 4.27
C ASP A 3 -1.79 -10.18 3.80
N ASP A 4 -2.73 -10.46 4.72
CA ASP A 4 -4.03 -11.03 4.35
C ASP A 4 -4.91 -9.97 3.65
N PRO A 5 -5.29 -10.17 2.38
CA PRO A 5 -6.14 -9.22 1.65
C PRO A 5 -7.63 -9.37 1.99
N ALA A 6 -8.04 -10.42 2.71
CA ALA A 6 -9.45 -10.70 2.97
C ALA A 6 -10.17 -9.59 3.76
N PRO A 7 -9.58 -9.01 4.83
CA PRO A 7 -10.20 -7.89 5.54
C PRO A 7 -10.40 -6.66 4.65
N TRP A 8 -9.44 -6.37 3.78
CA TRP A 8 -9.55 -5.28 2.81
C TRP A 8 -10.68 -5.52 1.82
N LYS A 9 -10.73 -6.71 1.21
CA LYS A 9 -11.80 -7.07 0.27
C LYS A 9 -13.18 -6.98 0.92
N ALA A 10 -13.31 -7.46 2.15
CA ALA A 10 -14.56 -7.37 2.91
C ALA A 10 -14.96 -5.92 3.21
N LEU A 11 -14.00 -5.08 3.58
CA LEU A 11 -14.23 -3.66 3.84
C LEU A 11 -14.67 -2.91 2.58
N PHE A 12 -13.99 -3.12 1.45
CA PHE A 12 -14.39 -2.52 0.17
C PHE A 12 -15.78 -2.99 -0.26
N ALA A 13 -16.08 -4.28 -0.16
CA ALA A 13 -17.41 -4.80 -0.48
C ALA A 13 -18.53 -4.18 0.38
N ARG A 14 -18.21 -3.80 1.63
CA ARG A 14 -19.16 -3.16 2.55
C ARG A 14 -19.29 -1.66 2.34
N GLU A 15 -18.18 -0.95 2.29
CA GLU A 15 -18.14 0.53 2.31
C GLU A 15 -18.17 1.14 0.90
N ARG A 16 -17.65 0.42 -0.10
CA ARG A 16 -17.48 0.89 -1.50
C ARG A 16 -17.80 -0.24 -2.49
N PRO A 17 -19.03 -0.77 -2.50
CA PRO A 17 -19.41 -1.86 -3.41
C PRO A 17 -19.37 -1.47 -4.90
N ASP A 18 -19.30 -0.17 -5.18
CA ASP A 18 -19.09 0.40 -6.52
C ASP A 18 -17.66 0.21 -7.04
N ILE A 19 -16.69 -0.07 -6.16
CA ILE A 19 -15.30 -0.31 -6.52
C ILE A 19 -15.04 -1.81 -6.59
N GLU A 20 -14.63 -2.28 -7.77
CA GLU A 20 -14.11 -3.64 -7.92
C GLU A 20 -12.73 -3.77 -7.26
N PHE A 21 -12.63 -4.61 -6.24
CA PHE A 21 -11.38 -4.87 -5.54
C PHE A 21 -10.76 -6.20 -6.00
N ARG A 22 -9.66 -6.12 -6.75
CA ARG A 22 -8.89 -7.26 -7.26
C ARG A 22 -7.57 -7.41 -6.51
N ILE A 23 -7.09 -8.64 -6.37
CA ILE A 23 -5.91 -8.98 -5.56
C ILE A 23 -4.80 -9.47 -6.50
N TRP A 24 -3.61 -8.89 -6.39
CA TRP A 24 -2.44 -9.37 -7.10
C TRP A 24 -1.98 -10.73 -6.52
N PRO A 25 -1.52 -11.69 -7.34
CA PRO A 25 -1.30 -11.62 -8.78
C PRO A 25 -2.54 -11.85 -9.65
N ASP A 26 -3.63 -12.37 -9.07
CA ASP A 26 -4.87 -12.75 -9.77
C ASP A 26 -5.80 -11.57 -10.07
N MET A 27 -5.25 -10.49 -10.64
CA MET A 27 -5.97 -9.23 -10.87
C MET A 27 -6.65 -9.12 -12.24
N GLY A 28 -6.54 -10.15 -13.09
CA GLY A 28 -7.08 -10.12 -14.45
C GLY A 28 -6.26 -9.21 -15.37
N ASP A 29 -6.93 -8.48 -16.27
CA ASP A 29 -6.27 -7.60 -17.24
C ASP A 29 -5.64 -6.38 -16.53
N PRO A 30 -4.31 -6.16 -16.64
CA PRO A 30 -3.63 -4.98 -16.11
C PRO A 30 -4.19 -3.65 -16.62
N GLN A 31 -4.83 -3.63 -17.79
CA GLN A 31 -5.42 -2.40 -18.37
C GLN A 31 -6.67 -1.94 -17.62
N ASP A 32 -7.37 -2.82 -16.91
CA ASP A 32 -8.54 -2.44 -16.12
C ASP A 32 -8.15 -1.72 -14.82
N ILE A 33 -6.90 -1.87 -14.39
CA ILE A 33 -6.45 -1.40 -13.08
C ILE A 33 -6.09 0.09 -13.16
N THR A 34 -6.81 0.89 -12.38
CA THR A 34 -6.63 2.35 -12.33
C THR A 34 -6.02 2.84 -11.01
N HIS A 35 -6.07 2.05 -9.95
CA HIS A 35 -5.55 2.42 -8.64
C HIS A 35 -4.85 1.22 -8.01
N ALA A 36 -3.73 1.45 -7.33
CA ALA A 36 -2.98 0.40 -6.64
C ALA A 36 -2.86 0.71 -5.14
N LEU A 37 -3.18 -0.28 -4.31
CA LEU A 37 -2.92 -0.27 -2.86
C LEU A 37 -1.74 -1.21 -2.59
N ILE A 38 -0.61 -0.70 -2.11
CA ILE A 38 0.65 -1.45 -2.08
C ILE A 38 1.37 -1.34 -0.74
N TRP A 39 1.98 -2.44 -0.31
CA TRP A 39 2.99 -2.45 0.76
C TRP A 39 4.37 -2.76 0.17
N ARG A 40 4.49 -3.98 -0.38
CA ARG A 40 5.67 -4.46 -1.11
C ARG A 40 5.19 -5.23 -2.35
N ILE A 41 5.77 -4.92 -3.50
CA ILE A 41 5.41 -5.53 -4.78
C ILE A 41 6.69 -5.78 -5.61
N PRO A 42 6.74 -6.80 -6.47
CA PRO A 42 7.86 -6.96 -7.39
C PRO A 42 8.01 -5.77 -8.35
N ASN A 43 9.25 -5.51 -8.76
CA ASN A 43 9.56 -4.47 -9.74
C ASN A 43 8.83 -4.72 -11.07
N GLY A 44 8.53 -3.65 -11.79
CA GLY A 44 7.88 -3.69 -13.11
C GLY A 44 6.37 -3.95 -13.05
N VAL A 45 5.80 -4.39 -11.92
CA VAL A 45 4.36 -4.63 -11.81
C VAL A 45 3.57 -3.33 -11.97
N LEU A 46 3.97 -2.25 -11.29
CA LEU A 46 3.29 -0.96 -11.42
C LEU A 46 3.43 -0.40 -12.84
N ALA A 47 4.58 -0.60 -13.49
CA ALA A 47 4.82 -0.21 -14.88
C ALA A 47 3.93 -0.96 -15.89
N SER A 48 3.48 -2.17 -15.53
CA SER A 48 2.56 -2.97 -16.35
C SER A 48 1.13 -2.43 -16.35
N LEU A 49 0.74 -1.67 -15.33
CA LEU A 49 -0.59 -1.08 -15.17
C LEU A 49 -0.72 0.21 -16.00
N LYS A 50 -1.01 0.08 -17.30
CA LYS A 50 -0.95 1.21 -18.25
C LYS A 50 -1.99 2.31 -18.01
N ASN A 51 -3.07 2.01 -17.30
CA ASN A 51 -4.15 2.96 -17.00
C ASN A 51 -4.13 3.42 -15.52
N LEU A 52 -3.02 3.21 -14.82
CA LEU A 52 -2.85 3.60 -13.43
C LEU A 52 -2.95 5.13 -13.28
N LYS A 53 -3.74 5.57 -12.31
CA LYS A 53 -4.04 6.98 -12.03
C LYS A 53 -3.52 7.42 -10.66
N ALA A 54 -3.39 6.49 -9.71
CA ALA A 54 -2.85 6.76 -8.39
C ALA A 54 -2.35 5.50 -7.70
N ILE A 55 -1.36 5.69 -6.83
CA ILE A 55 -0.74 4.64 -6.01
C ILE A 55 -0.87 5.05 -4.54
N PHE A 56 -1.32 4.14 -3.69
CA PHE A 56 -1.42 4.35 -2.24
C PHE A 56 -0.53 3.34 -1.53
N SER A 57 0.44 3.85 -0.78
CA SER A 57 1.24 3.03 0.14
C SER A 57 0.44 2.74 1.41
N LEU A 58 0.39 1.47 1.79
CA LEU A 58 -0.13 0.99 3.07
C LEU A 58 0.84 1.27 4.23
N GLY A 59 2.05 1.77 3.93
CA GLY A 59 3.06 2.12 4.92
C GLY A 59 3.47 3.59 4.91
N ALA A 60 4.09 4.01 6.01
CA ALA A 60 4.67 5.34 6.14
C ALA A 60 5.92 5.51 5.26
N GLY A 61 6.73 4.46 5.13
CA GLY A 61 7.89 4.41 4.24
C GLY A 61 7.49 4.00 2.83
N ILE A 62 8.09 4.65 1.83
CA ILE A 62 7.83 4.39 0.40
C ILE A 62 9.10 4.01 -0.37
N ASP A 63 10.24 3.93 0.32
CA ASP A 63 11.55 3.67 -0.29
C ASP A 63 11.56 2.36 -1.09
N GLN A 64 10.94 1.30 -0.55
CA GLN A 64 10.82 0.01 -1.26
C GLN A 64 9.97 0.05 -2.53
N ILE A 65 9.17 1.10 -2.73
CA ILE A 65 8.31 1.28 -3.91
C ILE A 65 9.06 2.07 -4.97
N ILE A 66 9.67 3.19 -4.60
CA ILE A 66 10.31 4.14 -5.53
C ILE A 66 11.70 3.70 -5.98
N VAL A 67 12.29 2.68 -5.34
CA VAL A 67 13.57 2.09 -5.75
C VAL A 67 13.46 1.30 -7.07
N ASP A 68 12.25 0.92 -7.47
CA ASP A 68 12.00 0.26 -8.76
C ASP A 68 12.38 1.21 -9.92
N PRO A 69 13.36 0.83 -10.78
CA PRO A 69 13.75 1.65 -11.93
C PRO A 69 12.60 1.89 -12.91
N GLU A 70 11.62 0.99 -12.96
CA GLU A 70 10.44 1.08 -13.84
C GLU A 70 9.26 1.80 -13.16
N PHE A 71 9.44 2.32 -11.95
CA PHE A 71 8.39 3.03 -11.23
C PHE A 71 7.81 4.19 -12.07
N PRO A 72 6.47 4.26 -12.26
CA PRO A 72 5.85 5.30 -13.08
C PRO A 72 5.84 6.65 -12.34
N LYS A 73 6.86 7.48 -12.60
CA LYS A 73 7.13 8.74 -11.88
C LYS A 73 6.09 9.84 -12.11
N ASP A 74 5.29 9.71 -13.16
CA ASP A 74 4.22 10.62 -13.54
C ASP A 74 2.90 10.34 -12.79
N ILE A 75 2.82 9.21 -12.10
CA ILE A 75 1.62 8.81 -11.35
C ILE A 75 1.73 9.26 -9.89
N PRO A 76 0.69 9.91 -9.31
CA PRO A 76 0.73 10.36 -7.93
C PRO A 76 0.82 9.18 -6.96
N LEU A 77 1.79 9.27 -6.04
CA LEU A 77 2.01 8.34 -4.94
C LEU A 77 1.60 8.99 -3.62
N PHE A 78 0.62 8.40 -2.94
CA PHE A 78 0.15 8.78 -1.63
C PHE A 78 0.77 7.85 -0.58
N ARG A 79 1.35 8.42 0.48
CA ARG A 79 1.83 7.66 1.64
C ARG A 79 0.87 7.79 2.81
N LEU A 80 0.82 6.77 3.65
CA LEU A 80 0.02 6.84 4.86
C LEU A 80 0.65 7.84 5.84
N VAL A 81 -0.08 8.91 6.15
CA VAL A 81 0.32 9.93 7.14
C VAL A 81 -0.55 9.74 8.38
N ASP A 82 -0.05 8.88 9.26
CA ASP A 82 -0.58 8.60 10.60
C ASP A 82 -1.98 7.96 10.68
N ALA A 83 -1.99 6.66 10.96
CA ALA A 83 -3.16 5.86 11.28
C ALA A 83 -2.97 5.17 12.65
N GLY A 84 -2.53 5.93 13.66
CA GLY A 84 -2.11 5.41 14.97
C GLY A 84 -0.64 4.99 15.02
N LEU A 85 0.12 5.26 13.95
CA LEU A 85 1.53 4.87 13.86
C LEU A 85 2.39 5.72 14.80
N ARG A 86 2.03 6.99 14.99
CA ARG A 86 2.79 7.91 15.85
C ARG A 86 2.71 7.50 17.31
N GLU A 87 1.53 7.12 17.79
CA GLU A 87 1.32 6.67 19.16
C GLU A 87 2.11 5.38 19.41
N GLN A 88 2.03 4.41 18.50
CA GLN A 88 2.80 3.16 18.58
C GLN A 88 4.32 3.40 18.64
N MET A 89 4.83 4.32 17.83
CA MET A 89 6.27 4.66 17.85
C MET A 89 6.68 5.39 19.13
N THR A 90 5.78 6.20 19.70
CA THR A 90 6.01 6.87 20.98
C THR A 90 6.08 5.83 22.11
N GLU A 91 5.15 4.88 22.15
CA GLU A 91 5.13 3.79 23.13
C GLU A 91 6.39 2.92 23.03
N TYR A 92 6.80 2.58 21.81
CA TYR A 92 8.01 1.80 21.57
C TYR A 92 9.29 2.52 22.03
N ALA A 93 9.42 3.81 21.69
CA ALA A 93 10.56 4.62 22.12
C ALA A 93 10.61 4.76 23.65
N LEU A 94 9.46 5.01 24.29
CA LEU A 94 9.34 5.10 25.74
C LEU A 94 9.74 3.79 26.42
N TYR A 95 9.23 2.66 25.92
CA TYR A 95 9.65 1.35 26.40
C TYR A 95 11.16 1.18 26.33
N GLY A 96 11.77 1.54 25.20
CA GLY A 96 13.22 1.43 25.05
C GLY A 96 14.00 2.25 26.06
N VAL A 97 13.61 3.52 26.25
CA VAL A 97 14.24 4.38 27.26
C VAL A 97 14.09 3.78 28.66
N LEU A 98 12.91 3.28 29.04
CA LEU A 98 12.67 2.74 30.38
C LEU A 98 13.31 1.37 30.61
N HIS A 99 13.48 0.55 29.57
CA HIS A 99 14.00 -0.80 29.71
C HIS A 99 15.53 -0.84 29.83
N TRP A 100 16.23 0.10 29.19
CA TRP A 100 17.69 0.14 29.12
C TRP A 100 18.34 1.23 29.99
N HIS A 101 17.56 1.89 30.85
CA HIS A 101 18.04 2.95 31.74
C HIS A 101 17.85 2.60 33.21
#